data_AF-A0A497B945-F1
#
_entry.id   AF-A0A497B945-F1
#
_cell.length_a   1.000
_cell.length_b   1.000
_cell.length_c   1.000
_cell.angle_alpha   90.00
_cell.angle_beta   90.00
_cell.angle_gamma   90.00
#
_symmetry.space_group_name_H-M   'P 1'
#
loop_
_entity.id
_entity.type
_entity.pdbx_description
1 polymer ?
#
loop_
_entity_poly.entity_id
_entity_poly.type
_entity_poly.pdbx_seq_one_letter_code
_entity_poly.pdbx_strand_id
1 'polypeptide(L)'
;MIFFLILACYGLYQSIIIENKGNIITINLEAWEDIECTKRLTMIDWGELYNGEEKNFTFYLTISDRNGTLDYFVDDWSPSNVSNYVNIIFLNKGESIVAGEVKEVTLKIKIDEEIPPSFTSFECNIYLIAYIPNDL
;
A
#
# COMPACT_ATOMS: atom_id res chain seq x y z
N MET A 1 37.14 -35.31 -8.26
CA MET A 1 37.45 -34.11 -7.45
C MET A 1 36.27 -33.15 -7.56
N ILE A 2 35.15 -33.56 -6.95
CA ILE A 2 33.92 -32.77 -6.79
C ILE A 2 34.19 -31.86 -5.59
N PHE A 3 34.70 -30.64 -5.81
CA PHE A 3 34.86 -29.64 -4.73
C PHE A 3 35.16 -28.24 -5.31
N PHE A 4 34.58 -27.86 -6.46
CA PHE A 4 34.78 -26.54 -7.06
C PHE A 4 33.53 -25.91 -7.70
N LEU A 5 32.33 -26.25 -7.21
CA LEU A 5 31.07 -25.65 -7.70
C LEU A 5 30.14 -25.14 -6.58
N ILE A 6 30.68 -24.86 -5.39
CA ILE A 6 29.90 -24.24 -4.28
C ILE A 6 30.30 -22.77 -4.04
N LEU A 7 31.05 -22.17 -4.98
CA LEU A 7 31.49 -20.76 -4.91
C LEU A 7 31.30 -20.06 -6.27
N ALA A 8 30.05 -19.75 -6.61
CA ALA A 8 29.62 -18.74 -7.60
C ALA A 8 28.11 -18.97 -7.83
N CYS A 9 27.25 -18.75 -6.86
CA CYS A 9 26.74 -17.42 -6.56
C CYS A 9 26.06 -17.57 -5.18
N TYR A 10 26.75 -17.24 -4.10
CA TYR A 10 26.27 -16.11 -3.32
C TYR A 10 25.90 -14.97 -4.27
N GLY A 11 24.73 -15.06 -4.91
CA GLY A 11 24.12 -13.90 -5.51
C GLY A 11 24.12 -12.86 -4.41
N LEU A 12 24.87 -11.79 -4.59
CA LEU A 12 24.74 -10.61 -3.76
C LEU A 12 23.26 -10.25 -3.87
N TYR A 13 22.47 -10.69 -2.88
CA TYR A 13 21.14 -10.17 -2.66
C TYR A 13 21.39 -8.72 -2.26
N GLN A 14 21.44 -7.85 -3.25
CA GLN A 14 21.54 -6.43 -3.02
C GLN A 14 20.21 -6.08 -2.36
N SER A 15 20.24 -5.89 -1.05
CA SER A 15 19.15 -5.29 -0.30
C SER A 15 19.07 -3.84 -0.77
N ILE A 16 18.37 -3.60 -1.88
CA ILE A 16 18.07 -2.25 -2.32
C ILE A 16 17.02 -1.73 -1.36
N ILE A 17 17.36 -0.67 -0.64
CA ILE A 17 16.38 0.07 0.14
C ILE A 17 15.61 0.93 -0.86
N ILE A 18 14.31 0.73 -0.92
CA ILE A 18 13.43 1.47 -1.80
C ILE A 18 12.70 2.52 -0.95
N GLU A 19 12.97 3.80 -1.19
CA GLU A 19 12.18 4.89 -0.60
C GLU A 19 10.78 4.90 -1.21
N ASN A 20 9.73 5.13 -0.42
CA ASN A 20 8.36 5.04 -0.91
C ASN A 20 7.46 6.15 -0.37
N LYS A 21 6.53 6.62 -1.20
CA LYS A 21 5.40 7.43 -0.74
C LYS A 21 4.11 7.01 -1.41
N GLY A 22 3.11 6.67 -0.59
CA GLY A 22 1.75 6.44 -1.06
C GLY A 22 0.85 7.60 -0.63
N ASN A 23 0.49 8.50 -1.55
CA ASN A 23 -0.43 9.59 -1.24
C ASN A 23 -1.85 9.02 -1.07
N ILE A 24 -2.51 9.37 0.02
CA ILE A 24 -3.86 8.90 0.32
C ILE A 24 -4.88 9.91 -0.16
N ILE A 25 -5.76 9.46 -1.05
CA ILE A 25 -6.86 10.24 -1.61
C ILE A 25 -8.15 9.53 -1.26
N THR A 26 -9.05 10.20 -0.53
CA THR A 26 -10.30 9.60 -0.08
C THR A 26 -11.50 10.15 -0.85
N ILE A 27 -12.48 9.29 -1.13
CA ILE A 27 -13.77 9.65 -1.74
C ILE A 27 -14.88 9.08 -0.84
N ASN A 28 -15.75 9.95 -0.34
CA ASN A 28 -16.79 9.63 0.66
C ASN A 28 -16.24 9.03 1.96
N LEU A 29 -14.96 9.25 2.25
CA LEU A 29 -14.24 8.69 3.39
C LEU A 29 -13.31 9.75 3.98
N GLU A 30 -12.95 9.55 5.23
CA GLU A 30 -11.81 10.22 5.87
C GLU A 30 -10.86 9.15 6.42
N ALA A 31 -9.55 9.35 6.21
CA ALA A 31 -8.50 8.46 6.67
C ALA A 31 -7.72 9.08 7.83
N TRP A 32 -7.36 8.26 8.82
CA TRP A 32 -6.77 8.68 10.08
C TRP A 32 -5.63 7.78 10.51
N GLU A 33 -4.62 8.37 11.15
CA GLU A 33 -3.48 7.65 11.73
C GLU A 33 -3.83 6.99 13.06
N ASP A 34 -4.79 7.55 13.79
CA ASP A 34 -5.17 7.16 15.14
C ASP A 34 -6.68 6.88 15.25
N ILE A 35 -7.03 6.00 16.19
CA ILE A 35 -8.43 5.58 16.41
C ILE A 35 -9.28 6.72 16.94
N GLU A 36 -8.68 7.69 17.62
CA GLU A 36 -9.34 8.90 18.11
C GLU A 36 -9.65 9.91 16.99
N CYS A 37 -9.24 9.63 15.75
CA CYS A 37 -9.47 10.47 14.57
C CYS A 37 -8.95 11.90 14.75
N THR A 38 -7.75 12.04 15.32
CA THR A 38 -7.14 13.34 15.60
C THR A 38 -6.12 13.76 14.54
N LYS A 39 -5.52 12.81 13.82
CA LYS A 39 -4.54 13.06 12.76
C LYS A 39 -4.99 12.45 11.44
N ARG A 40 -5.18 13.32 10.44
CA ARG A 40 -5.53 12.89 9.08
C ARG A 40 -4.35 12.16 8.45
N LEU A 41 -4.61 10.98 7.89
CA LEU A 41 -3.65 10.24 7.08
C LEU A 41 -3.72 10.74 5.64
N THR A 42 -2.70 11.46 5.20
CA THR A 42 -2.60 11.95 3.81
C THR A 42 -1.49 11.24 3.02
N MET A 43 -0.62 10.50 3.68
CA MET A 43 0.52 9.83 3.07
C MET A 43 0.93 8.61 3.91
N ILE A 44 1.29 7.54 3.22
CA ILE A 44 1.88 6.34 3.82
C ILE A 44 3.35 6.26 3.46
N ASP A 45 4.16 5.95 4.46
CA ASP A 45 5.53 5.50 4.33
C ASP A 45 5.65 4.11 5.00
N TRP A 46 5.93 3.08 4.20
CA TRP A 46 6.19 1.71 4.67
C TRP A 46 7.61 1.52 5.25
N GLY A 47 8.40 2.59 5.34
CA GLY A 47 9.79 2.58 5.76
C GLY A 47 10.70 1.91 4.73
N GLU A 48 11.78 1.30 5.19
CA GLU A 48 12.73 0.63 4.29
C GLU A 48 12.10 -0.63 3.67
N LEU A 49 11.89 -0.64 2.35
CA LEU A 49 11.41 -1.82 1.64
C LEU A 49 12.56 -2.55 0.94
N TYR A 50 12.53 -3.88 1.02
CA TYR A 50 13.50 -4.78 0.39
C TYR A 50 12.85 -5.60 -0.75
N ASN A 51 13.67 -6.08 -1.68
CA ASN A 51 13.23 -7.03 -2.70
C ASN A 51 12.50 -8.23 -2.06
N GLY A 52 11.39 -8.67 -2.67
CA GLY A 52 10.59 -9.79 -2.18
C GLY A 52 9.80 -9.52 -0.89
N GLU A 53 9.91 -8.34 -0.30
CA GLU A 53 9.29 -8.04 0.99
C GLU A 53 7.78 -7.80 0.87
N GLU A 54 7.05 -8.21 1.90
CA GLU A 54 5.68 -7.81 2.15
C GLU A 54 5.57 -7.08 3.49
N LYS A 55 4.88 -5.93 3.51
CA LYS A 55 4.57 -5.19 4.74
C LYS A 55 3.11 -4.79 4.80
N ASN A 56 2.59 -4.72 6.02
CA ASN A 56 1.24 -4.22 6.29
C ASN A 56 1.33 -2.83 6.93
N PHE A 57 0.40 -1.96 6.56
CA PHE A 57 0.16 -0.66 7.18
C PHE A 57 -1.30 -0.59 7.61
N THR A 58 -1.53 -0.45 8.90
CA THR A 58 -2.86 -0.40 9.51
C THR A 58 -3.21 1.04 9.87
N PHE A 59 -4.44 1.45 9.56
CA PHE A 59 -4.94 2.80 9.77
C PHE A 59 -6.46 2.77 9.93
N TYR A 60 -7.07 3.94 10.14
CA TYR A 60 -8.50 4.03 10.43
C TYR A 60 -9.25 4.80 9.34
N LEU A 61 -10.45 4.33 9.03
CA LEU A 61 -11.39 4.97 8.12
C LEU A 61 -12.67 5.35 8.86
N THR A 62 -13.22 6.50 8.51
CA THR A 62 -14.57 6.90 8.87
C THR A 62 -15.37 7.28 7.63
N ILE A 63 -16.69 7.14 7.73
CA ILE A 63 -17.68 7.62 6.76
C ILE A 63 -18.70 8.50 7.47
N SER A 64 -19.07 9.62 6.86
CA SER A 64 -19.92 10.64 7.50
C SER A 64 -21.39 10.24 7.55
N ASP A 65 -22.00 9.96 6.40
CA ASP A 65 -23.46 10.10 6.26
C ASP A 65 -24.20 8.78 6.13
N ARG A 66 -23.66 7.82 5.36
CA ARG A 66 -24.34 6.58 5.00
C ARG A 66 -23.36 5.42 4.97
N ASN A 67 -23.88 4.23 5.23
CA ASN A 67 -23.09 3.01 5.12
C ASN A 67 -22.63 2.83 3.66
N GLY A 68 -21.41 2.34 3.51
CA GLY A 68 -20.82 2.11 2.20
C GLY A 68 -20.08 0.79 2.13
N THR A 69 -19.67 0.44 0.91
CA THR A 69 -18.76 -0.68 0.64
C THR A 69 -17.41 -0.11 0.22
N LEU A 70 -16.36 -0.59 0.88
CA LEU A 70 -15.01 -0.14 0.66
C LEU A 70 -14.44 -0.67 -0.66
N ASP A 71 -13.77 0.18 -1.42
CA ASP A 71 -12.98 -0.18 -2.59
C ASP A 71 -11.73 0.70 -2.68
N TYR A 72 -10.83 0.32 -3.56
CA TYR A 72 -9.61 1.07 -3.81
C TYR A 72 -9.10 0.87 -5.24
N PHE A 73 -8.28 1.82 -5.68
CA PHE A 73 -7.36 1.63 -6.79
C PHE A 73 -6.09 2.44 -6.55
N VAL A 74 -5.03 2.11 -7.28
CA VAL A 74 -3.72 2.75 -7.16
C VAL A 74 -3.25 3.17 -8.53
N ASP A 75 -2.86 4.44 -8.67
CA ASP A 75 -2.46 5.03 -9.95
C ASP A 75 -1.39 6.13 -9.74
N ASP A 76 -1.07 6.87 -10.80
CA ASP A 76 -0.11 7.98 -10.79
C ASP A 76 1.28 7.56 -10.28
N TRP A 77 1.70 6.36 -10.67
CA TRP A 77 3.00 5.82 -10.31
C TRP A 77 4.13 6.65 -10.91
N SER A 78 5.13 6.97 -10.10
CA SER A 78 6.36 7.62 -10.53
C SER A 78 7.56 6.87 -9.92
N PRO A 79 8.39 6.20 -10.75
CA PRO A 79 8.26 6.03 -12.20
C PRO A 79 7.06 5.14 -12.58
N SER A 80 6.45 5.37 -13.75
CA SER A 80 5.19 4.70 -14.13
C SER A 80 5.28 3.17 -14.25
N ASN A 81 6.47 2.65 -14.59
CA ASN A 81 6.71 1.22 -14.76
C ASN A 81 7.03 0.47 -13.46
N VAL A 82 7.12 1.17 -12.32
CA VAL A 82 7.36 0.53 -11.01
C VAL A 82 6.17 -0.32 -10.56
N SER A 83 4.96 0.01 -11.02
CA SER A 83 3.72 -0.75 -10.79
C SER A 83 3.76 -2.18 -11.31
N ASN A 84 4.70 -2.51 -12.20
CA ASN A 84 4.94 -3.88 -12.65
C ASN A 84 5.62 -4.75 -11.58
N TYR A 85 6.29 -4.12 -10.60
CA TYR A 85 7.11 -4.77 -9.57
C TYR A 85 6.60 -4.49 -8.15
N VAL A 86 5.75 -3.48 -7.98
CA VAL A 86 5.20 -3.09 -6.69
C VAL A 86 3.69 -3.24 -6.74
N ASN A 87 3.16 -4.03 -5.81
CA ASN A 87 1.73 -4.26 -5.68
C ASN A 87 1.25 -3.78 -4.31
N ILE A 88 0.22 -2.93 -4.30
CA ILE A 88 -0.45 -2.46 -3.10
C ILE A 88 -1.85 -3.06 -3.09
N ILE A 89 -2.19 -3.75 -2.02
CA ILE A 89 -3.45 -4.48 -1.85
C ILE A 89 -4.17 -3.95 -0.62
N PHE A 90 -5.40 -3.47 -0.81
CA PHE A 90 -6.28 -3.16 0.30
C PHE A 90 -7.01 -4.41 0.78
N LEU A 91 -6.70 -4.85 2.00
CA LEU A 91 -7.20 -6.13 2.53
C LEU A 91 -8.70 -6.08 2.86
N ASN A 92 -9.24 -4.89 3.15
CA ASN A 92 -10.64 -4.68 3.51
C ASN A 92 -11.53 -4.32 2.30
N LYS A 93 -11.04 -4.50 1.07
CA LYS A 93 -11.84 -4.30 -0.14
C LYS A 93 -13.09 -5.19 -0.10
N GLY A 94 -14.24 -4.60 -0.42
CA GLY A 94 -15.54 -5.26 -0.43
C GLY A 94 -16.21 -5.34 0.94
N GLU A 95 -15.54 -4.94 2.02
CA GLU A 95 -16.17 -4.89 3.33
C GLU A 95 -17.08 -3.66 3.49
N SER A 96 -18.08 -3.79 4.35
CA SER A 96 -18.93 -2.66 4.73
C SER A 96 -18.21 -1.72 5.70
N ILE A 97 -18.51 -0.43 5.58
CA ILE A 97 -18.22 0.59 6.59
C ILE A 97 -19.54 1.25 7.00
N VAL A 98 -19.75 1.45 8.31
CA VAL A 98 -20.99 1.95 8.88
C VAL A 98 -20.79 3.38 9.35
N ALA A 99 -21.78 4.24 9.10
CA ALA A 99 -21.73 5.63 9.52
C ALA A 99 -21.66 5.75 11.06
N GLY A 100 -20.75 6.59 11.55
CA GLY A 100 -20.49 6.76 12.98
C GLY A 100 -19.53 5.73 13.59
N GLU A 101 -19.05 4.75 12.83
CA GLU A 101 -18.00 3.82 13.28
C GLU A 101 -16.61 4.26 12.79
N VAL A 102 -15.60 4.02 13.63
CA VAL A 102 -14.20 4.10 13.25
C VAL A 102 -13.74 2.68 12.90
N LYS A 103 -13.39 2.46 11.63
CA LYS A 103 -13.01 1.14 11.14
C LYS A 103 -11.51 1.03 10.94
N GLU A 104 -10.87 0.13 11.66
CA GLU A 104 -9.48 -0.25 11.40
C GLU A 104 -9.38 -1.06 10.09
N VAL A 105 -8.44 -0.68 9.24
CA VAL A 105 -8.22 -1.29 7.93
C VAL A 105 -6.73 -1.43 7.62
N THR A 106 -6.38 -2.27 6.65
CA THR A 106 -4.97 -2.57 6.32
C THR A 106 -4.68 -2.49 4.83
N LEU A 107 -3.62 -1.76 4.47
CA LEU A 107 -2.97 -1.81 3.17
C LEU A 107 -1.73 -2.70 3.28
N LYS A 108 -1.63 -3.69 2.41
CA LYS A 108 -0.44 -4.51 2.22
C LYS A 108 0.34 -4.01 1.02
N ILE A 109 1.64 -3.84 1.16
CA ILE A 109 2.56 -3.66 0.03
C ILE A 109 3.36 -4.95 -0.20
N LYS A 110 3.62 -5.26 -1.46
CA LYS A 110 4.45 -6.38 -1.91
C LYS A 110 5.42 -5.90 -2.97
N ILE A 111 6.71 -6.17 -2.75
CA ILE A 111 7.78 -5.89 -3.69
C ILE A 111 8.20 -7.20 -4.37
N ASP A 112 8.29 -7.18 -5.70
CA ASP A 112 8.79 -8.31 -6.48
C ASP A 112 10.27 -8.58 -6.17
N GLU A 113 10.68 -9.86 -6.19
CA GLU A 113 12.08 -10.24 -5.97
C GLU A 113 13.01 -9.73 -7.08
N GLU A 114 12.47 -9.61 -8.31
CA GLU A 114 13.18 -9.21 -9.53
C GLU A 114 13.10 -7.70 -9.82
N ILE A 115 12.68 -6.88 -8.85
CA ILE A 115 12.64 -5.42 -9.04
C ILE A 115 14.03 -4.89 -9.46
N PRO A 116 14.13 -4.15 -10.58
CA PRO A 116 15.41 -3.68 -11.07
C PRO A 116 16.15 -2.77 -10.07
N PRO A 117 17.49 -2.92 -9.92
CA PRO A 117 18.29 -2.10 -8.99
C PRO A 117 18.25 -0.60 -9.22
N SER A 118 17.78 -0.14 -10.38
CA SER A 118 17.58 1.28 -10.68
C SER A 118 16.37 1.89 -9.96
N PHE A 119 15.44 1.08 -9.45
CA PHE A 119 14.32 1.55 -8.65
C PHE A 119 14.75 1.71 -7.19
N THR A 120 15.25 2.90 -6.87
CA THR A 120 15.63 3.26 -5.50
C THR A 120 14.54 4.05 -4.78
N SER A 121 13.52 4.52 -5.51
CA SER A 121 12.38 5.23 -4.94
C SER A 121 11.14 5.11 -5.81
N PHE A 122 9.96 5.20 -5.23
CA PHE A 122 8.71 5.40 -5.95
C PHE A 122 7.70 6.25 -5.18
N GLU A 123 6.81 6.87 -5.93
CA GLU A 123 5.62 7.53 -5.41
C GLU A 123 4.37 7.05 -6.18
N CYS A 124 3.22 7.01 -5.51
CA CYS A 124 1.93 6.69 -6.14
C CYS A 124 0.77 7.33 -5.40
N ASN A 125 -0.40 7.37 -6.04
CA ASN A 125 -1.66 7.78 -5.44
C ASN A 125 -2.54 6.56 -5.15
N ILE A 126 -3.05 6.49 -3.92
CA ILE A 126 -3.91 5.42 -3.43
C ILE A 126 -5.28 6.03 -3.17
N TYR A 127 -6.24 5.65 -4.00
CA TYR A 127 -7.60 6.12 -3.93
C TYR A 127 -8.41 5.15 -3.08
N LEU A 128 -8.91 5.61 -1.95
CA LEU A 128 -9.81 4.87 -1.07
C LEU A 128 -11.23 5.40 -1.24
N ILE A 129 -12.16 4.50 -1.55
CA ILE A 129 -13.52 4.86 -1.96
C ILE A 129 -14.52 4.10 -1.11
N ALA A 130 -15.58 4.78 -0.70
CA ALA A 130 -16.80 4.11 -0.25
C ALA A 130 -17.91 4.28 -1.29
N TYR A 131 -18.39 3.16 -1.83
CA TYR A 131 -19.61 3.13 -2.64
C TYR A 131 -20.83 3.09 -1.73
N ILE A 132 -21.67 4.12 -1.84
CA ILE A 132 -22.92 4.19 -1.11
C ILE A 132 -24.04 3.62 -2.00
N PRO A 133 -24.82 2.64 -1.52
CA PRO A 133 -25.95 2.12 -2.28
C PRO A 133 -26.93 3.25 -2.68
N ASN A 134 -27.29 3.29 -3.96
CA ASN A 134 -28.23 4.24 -4.56
C ASN A 134 -27.72 5.68 -4.81
N ASP A 135 -26.40 5.91 -4.90
CA ASP A 135 -25.79 7.17 -5.36
C ASP A 135 -25.50 7.19 -6.89
N LEU A 136 -26.29 6.46 -7.69
CA LEU A 136 -26.27 6.50 -9.15
C LEU A 136 -27.54 7.17 -9.70
#